data_AF-A0A7C1UXY0-F1
#
_entry.id   AF-A0A7C1UXY0-F1
#
_cell.length_a   1.000
_cell.length_b   1.000
_cell.length_c   1.000
_cell.angle_alpha   90.00
_cell.angle_beta   90.00
_cell.angle_gamma   90.00
#
_symmetry.space_group_name_H-M   'P 1'
#
loop_
_entity.id
_entity.type
_entity.pdbx_description
1 polymer ?
#
loop_
_entity_poly.entity_id
_entity_poly.type
_entity_poly.pdbx_seq_one_letter_code
_entity_poly.pdbx_strand_id
1 'polypeptide(L)'
;MKNLKEALKCFIDDSGLVRSLVEVLDLVCAKGRVSYGQIKEVGGADTDELLLLAYELRLIIPVKTLRTSAWEDRLLEFIDGALYEVPN
;
A
#
# COMPACT_ATOMS: atom_id res chain seq x y z
N MET A 1 11.32 9.38 6.38
CA MET A 1 11.54 8.97 4.99
C MET A 1 11.57 10.17 4.02
N LYS A 2 12.46 11.17 4.22
CA LYS A 2 12.43 12.44 3.45
C LYS A 2 12.66 12.28 1.94
N ASN A 3 13.43 11.27 1.53
CA ASN A 3 13.78 11.04 0.13
C ASN A 3 12.71 10.23 -0.63
N LEU A 4 11.81 9.52 0.07
CA LEU A 4 10.79 8.69 -0.58
C LEU A 4 9.72 9.53 -1.26
N LYS A 5 9.27 10.60 -0.59
CA LYS A 5 8.31 11.55 -1.16
C LYS A 5 8.81 12.15 -2.47
N GLU A 6 10.08 12.57 -2.50
CA GLU A 6 10.67 13.15 -3.72
C GLU A 6 10.84 12.10 -4.83
N ALA A 7 11.20 10.86 -4.48
CA ALA A 7 11.26 9.77 -5.44
C ALA A 7 9.88 9.47 -6.07
N LEU A 8 8.82 9.38 -5.24
CA LEU A 8 7.47 9.08 -5.72
C LEU A 8 6.88 10.19 -6.59
N LYS A 9 7.20 11.46 -6.30
CA LYS A 9 6.81 12.59 -7.17
C LYS A 9 7.37 12.49 -8.60
N CYS A 10 8.45 11.76 -8.83
CA CYS A 10 8.96 11.56 -10.19
C CYS A 10 8.11 10.59 -11.03
N PHE A 11 7.23 9.81 -10.38
CA PHE A 11 6.40 8.79 -11.03
C PHE A 11 4.89 9.09 -10.93
N ILE A 12 4.48 9.93 -9.98
CA ILE A 12 3.09 10.21 -9.66
C ILE A 12 2.89 11.72 -9.58
N ASP A 13 2.07 12.26 -10.48
CA ASP A 13 1.79 13.70 -10.57
C ASP A 13 0.84 14.20 -9.46
N ASP A 14 0.03 13.30 -8.87
CA ASP A 14 -0.90 13.63 -7.79
C ASP A 14 -0.17 13.77 -6.44
N SER A 15 0.07 15.01 -6.04
CA SER A 15 0.76 15.33 -4.79
C SER A 15 0.03 14.90 -3.51
N GLY A 16 -1.30 14.78 -3.55
CA GLY A 16 -2.12 14.32 -2.44
C GLY A 16 -1.96 12.81 -2.27
N LEU A 17 -2.09 12.07 -3.37
CA LEU A 17 -1.91 10.63 -3.41
C LEU A 17 -0.48 10.22 -3.02
N VAL A 18 0.54 10.95 -3.49
CA VAL A 18 1.95 10.73 -3.09
C VAL A 18 2.12 10.86 -1.57
N ARG A 19 1.47 11.86 -0.96
CA ARG A 19 1.57 12.04 0.49
C ARG A 19 0.96 10.85 1.23
N SER A 20 -0.26 10.46 0.87
CA SER A 20 -0.94 9.32 1.49
C SER A 20 -0.14 8.03 1.29
N LEU A 21 0.48 7.84 0.13
CA LEU A 21 1.31 6.67 -0.16
C LEU A 21 2.55 6.62 0.73
N VAL A 22 3.24 7.74 0.92
CA VAL A 22 4.37 7.82 1.85
C VAL A 22 3.92 7.47 3.27
N GLU A 23 2.80 8.02 3.73
CA GLU A 23 2.28 7.77 5.08
C GLU A 23 1.90 6.29 5.28
N VAL A 24 1.28 5.64 4.29
CA VAL A 24 1.00 4.19 4.33
C VAL A 24 2.28 3.35 4.33
N LEU A 25 3.28 3.74 3.53
CA LEU A 25 4.56 3.02 3.48
C LEU A 25 5.34 3.16 4.79
N ASP A 26 5.38 4.35 5.38
CA ASP A 26 5.95 4.60 6.72
C ASP A 26 5.23 3.69 7.75
N LEU A 27 3.89 3.61 7.68
CA LEU A 27 3.07 2.82 8.59
C LEU A 27 3.36 1.31 8.49
N VAL A 28 3.40 0.76 7.27
CA VAL A 28 3.64 -0.68 7.07
C VAL A 28 5.08 -1.06 7.37
N CYS A 29 6.06 -0.19 7.09
CA CYS A 29 7.45 -0.41 7.49
C CYS A 29 7.60 -0.47 9.02
N ALA A 30 6.88 0.38 9.74
CA ALA A 30 6.92 0.43 11.20
C ALA A 30 6.22 -0.76 11.88
N LYS A 31 5.09 -1.22 11.31
CA LYS A 31 4.25 -2.28 11.90
C LYS A 31 4.51 -3.68 11.33
N GLY A 32 5.23 -3.78 10.22
CA GLY A 32 5.37 -4.99 9.41
C GLY A 32 4.12 -5.32 8.59
N ARG A 33 2.94 -5.27 9.22
CA ARG A 33 1.64 -5.49 8.58
C ARG A 33 0.64 -4.38 8.92
N VAL A 34 -0.20 -4.02 7.96
CA VAL A 34 -1.29 -3.06 8.12
C VAL A 34 -2.58 -3.63 7.57
N SER A 35 -3.71 -3.26 8.16
CA SER A 35 -5.02 -3.63 7.64
C SER A 35 -5.54 -2.61 6.62
N TYR A 36 -6.46 -3.02 5.74
CA TYR A 36 -7.18 -2.10 4.85
C TYR A 36 -7.80 -0.93 5.63
N GLY A 37 -8.40 -1.18 6.80
CA GLY A 37 -8.96 -0.13 7.64
C GLY A 37 -7.93 0.90 8.10
N GLN A 38 -6.70 0.48 8.42
CA GLN A 38 -5.61 1.40 8.77
C GLN A 38 -5.11 2.20 7.55
N ILE A 39 -5.12 1.59 6.36
CA ILE A 39 -4.83 2.31 5.11
C ILE A 39 -5.93 3.33 4.85
N LYS A 40 -7.19 3.00 5.14
CA LYS A 40 -8.35 3.88 4.98
C LYS A 40 -8.32 5.11 5.87
N GLU A 41 -7.79 4.99 7.08
CA GLU A 41 -7.54 6.13 7.98
C GLU A 41 -6.59 7.17 7.36
N VAL A 42 -5.69 6.74 6.46
CA VAL A 42 -4.73 7.61 5.76
C VAL A 42 -5.25 8.05 4.39
N GLY A 43 -5.76 7.12 3.58
CA GLY A 43 -6.20 7.35 2.21
C GLY A 43 -7.57 8.01 2.07
N GLY A 44 -8.43 7.91 3.08
CA GLY A 44 -9.77 8.51 3.06
C GLY A 44 -10.61 8.03 1.89
N ALA A 45 -11.08 8.96 1.05
CA ALA A 45 -11.90 8.65 -0.12
C ALA A 45 -11.11 7.90 -1.22
N ASP A 46 -9.80 8.12 -1.31
CA ASP A 46 -8.94 7.60 -2.38
C ASP A 46 -8.22 6.29 -1.96
N THR A 47 -8.75 5.60 -0.95
CA THR A 47 -8.09 4.43 -0.34
C THR A 47 -7.88 3.30 -1.33
N ASP A 48 -8.85 3.04 -2.19
CA ASP A 48 -8.80 1.94 -3.15
C ASP A 48 -7.80 2.25 -4.26
N GLU A 49 -7.81 3.47 -4.80
CA GLU A 49 -6.84 3.96 -5.77
C GLU A 49 -5.41 3.94 -5.21
N LEU A 50 -5.25 4.38 -3.95
CA LEU A 50 -3.97 4.38 -3.25
C LEU A 50 -3.41 2.97 -3.10
N LEU A 51 -4.25 2.03 -2.64
CA LEU A 51 -3.85 0.65 -2.42
C LEU A 51 -3.58 -0.07 -3.76
N LEU A 52 -4.39 0.17 -4.77
CA LEU A 52 -4.19 -0.36 -6.12
C LEU A 52 -2.85 0.12 -6.68
N LEU A 53 -2.53 1.40 -6.56
CA LEU A 53 -1.25 1.94 -7.00
C LEU A 53 -0.07 1.33 -6.24
N ALA A 54 -0.18 1.23 -4.92
CA ALA A 54 0.87 0.64 -4.08
C ALA A 54 1.15 -0.82 -4.46
N TYR A 55 0.11 -1.57 -4.83
CA TYR A 55 0.21 -2.94 -5.31
C TYR A 55 0.86 -2.99 -6.71
N GLU A 56 0.40 -2.21 -7.68
CA GLU A 56 0.96 -2.17 -9.03
C GLU A 56 2.45 -1.80 -9.05
N LEU A 57 2.85 -0.86 -8.18
CA LEU A 57 4.26 -0.47 -8.01
C LEU A 57 5.09 -1.46 -7.17
N ARG A 58 4.48 -2.56 -6.70
CA ARG A 58 5.09 -3.57 -5.83
C ARG A 58 5.68 -3.02 -4.55
N LEU A 59 5.08 -1.96 -4.01
CA LEU A 59 5.49 -1.34 -2.76
C LEU A 59 4.84 -2.06 -1.55
N ILE A 60 3.68 -2.68 -1.79
CA ILE A 60 2.90 -3.40 -0.80
C ILE A 60 2.29 -4.65 -1.44
N ILE A 61 2.17 -5.74 -0.68
CA ILE A 61 1.51 -6.98 -1.08
C ILE A 61 0.42 -7.41 -0.10
N PRO A 62 -0.66 -8.03 -0.59
CA PRO A 62 -1.59 -8.75 0.28
C PRO A 62 -0.92 -9.90 1.01
N VAL A 63 -1.21 -10.06 2.29
CA VAL A 63 -0.77 -11.25 3.06
C VAL A 63 -1.55 -12.49 2.62
N LYS A 64 -2.80 -12.30 2.21
CA LYS A 64 -3.67 -13.39 1.78
C LYS A 64 -3.23 -13.94 0.42
N THR A 65 -3.13 -15.25 0.35
CA THR A 65 -2.75 -15.97 -0.87
C THR A 65 -3.77 -17.06 -1.19
N LEU A 66 -3.99 -17.33 -2.47
CA LEU A 66 -4.83 -18.45 -2.93
C LEU A 66 -4.15 -19.80 -2.74
N ARG A 67 -2.88 -19.91 -3.15
CA ARG A 67 -2.15 -21.18 -3.21
C ARG A 67 -0.71 -21.05 -2.74
N THR A 68 0.06 -20.17 -3.38
CA THR A 68 1.47 -19.97 -3.09
C THR A 68 1.76 -18.52 -2.70
N SER A 69 3.00 -18.25 -2.30
CA SER A 69 3.46 -16.88 -2.02
C SER A 69 3.86 -16.10 -3.28
N ALA A 70 3.70 -16.68 -4.47
CA ALA A 70 3.92 -16.02 -5.74
C ALA A 70 2.99 -14.80 -5.89
N TRP A 71 3.44 -13.80 -6.64
CA TRP A 71 2.72 -12.52 -6.76
C TRP A 71 1.32 -12.71 -7.37
N GLU A 72 1.22 -13.51 -8.43
CA GLU A 72 -0.03 -13.85 -9.11
C GLU A 72 -1.06 -14.57 -8.23
N ASP A 73 -0.62 -15.16 -7.12
CA ASP A 73 -1.49 -15.84 -6.15
C ASP A 73 -1.91 -14.93 -4.99
N ARG A 74 -1.43 -13.68 -4.93
CA ARG A 74 -1.77 -12.70 -3.89
C ARG A 74 -3.16 -12.12 -4.15
N LEU A 75 -4.00 -12.13 -3.12
CA LEU A 75 -5.39 -11.68 -3.23
C LEU A 75 -5.53 -10.23 -2.74
N LEU A 76 -5.63 -9.29 -3.67
CA LEU A 76 -5.93 -7.89 -3.36
C LEU A 76 -7.41 -7.74 -2.99
N GLU A 77 -7.70 -7.35 -1.74
CA GLU A 77 -9.06 -7.26 -1.21
C GLU A 77 -9.34 -5.91 -0.51
N PHE A 78 -10.29 -5.14 -1.04
CA PHE A 78 -10.69 -3.84 -0.51
C PHE A 78 -11.73 -3.98 0.62
N ILE A 79 -11.41 -4.79 1.63
CA ILE A 79 -12.31 -5.09 2.74
C ILE A 79 -11.63 -4.89 4.09
N ASP A 80 -12.40 -4.44 5.08
CA ASP A 80 -11.92 -4.29 6.44
C ASP A 80 -11.39 -5.63 6.99
N GLY A 81 -10.18 -5.60 7.54
CA GLY A 81 -9.49 -6.79 8.05
C GLY A 81 -8.53 -7.46 7.05
N ALA A 82 -8.60 -7.15 5.74
CA ALA A 82 -7.56 -7.56 4.80
C ALA A 82 -6.20 -6.99 5.23
N LEU A 83 -5.15 -7.81 5.19
CA LEU A 83 -3.81 -7.45 5.67
C LEU A 83 -2.81 -7.30 4.53
N TYR A 84 -1.90 -6.37 4.72
CA TYR A 84 -0.91 -5.94 3.75
C TYR A 84 0.47 -5.81 4.39
N GLU A 85 1.53 -6.15 3.67
CA GLU A 85 2.92 -6.07 4.11
C GLU A 85 3.84 -5.54 2.99
N VAL A 86 5.05 -5.12 3.35
CA VAL A 86 6.09 -4.84 2.35
C VAL A 86 6.60 -6.17 1.79
N PRO A 87 6.78 -6.30 0.46
CA PRO A 87 7.43 -7.48 -0.10
C PRO A 87 8.87 -7.65 0.43
N ASN A 88 9.24 -8.88 0.78
CA ASN A 88 10.59 -9.27 1.20
C ASN A 88 11.52 -9.53 0.01
#